data_AF-A0A1Q3ZLP7-F1
#
_entry.id   AF-A0A1Q3ZLP7-F1
#
_cell.length_a   1.000
_cell.length_b   1.000
_cell.length_c   1.000
_cell.angle_alpha   90.00
_cell.angle_beta   90.00
_cell.angle_gamma   90.00
#
_symmetry.space_group_name_H-M   'P 1'
#
loop_
_entity.id
_entity.type
_entity.pdbx_description
1 polymer ?
#
loop_
_entity_poly.entity_id
_entity_poly.type
_entity_poly.pdbx_seq_one_letter_code
_entity_poly.pdbx_strand_id
1 'polypeptide(L)'
;MQFIDSNLEIILPYLDKLTPDTKPLWGTMSAQQMVEHLTHTVEIAVELHQYPVQVNEEMYEKLQAFILSDKPLPRNFNASFVKENPPLIHEEIELATDAYCEAWIDLELWFAANPGRKTVHPHFGPLDFSLWKRLHEKHLTHHFIQFGLIKE
;
A
#
# COMPACT_ATOMS: atom_id res chain seq x y z
N MET A 1 13.87 5.70 -10.32
CA MET A 1 13.12 4.45 -10.56
C MET A 1 11.75 4.84 -11.07
N GLN A 2 11.19 4.13 -12.04
CA GLN A 2 9.82 4.36 -12.47
C GLN A 2 8.89 3.53 -11.56
N PHE A 3 7.93 4.20 -10.91
CA PHE A 3 6.91 3.54 -10.10
C PHE A 3 5.69 3.24 -10.96
N ILE A 4 5.00 2.14 -10.66
CA ILE A 4 3.73 1.81 -11.32
C ILE A 4 2.67 2.85 -10.97
N ASP A 5 1.85 3.22 -11.95
CA ASP A 5 0.66 4.04 -11.69
C ASP A 5 -0.30 3.24 -10.81
N SER A 6 -0.93 3.94 -9.87
CA SER A 6 -1.85 3.33 -8.91
C SER A 6 -3.29 3.21 -9.44
N ASN A 7 -3.54 3.53 -10.70
CA ASN A 7 -4.83 3.29 -11.36
C ASN A 7 -5.16 1.78 -11.43
N LEU A 8 -6.40 1.41 -11.08
CA LEU A 8 -6.90 0.03 -11.14
C LEU A 8 -6.76 -0.62 -12.52
N GLU A 9 -6.97 0.12 -13.62
CA GLU A 9 -6.78 -0.41 -14.98
C GLU A 9 -5.34 -0.88 -15.24
N ILE A 10 -4.36 -0.28 -14.55
CA ILE A 10 -2.95 -0.65 -14.62
C ILE A 10 -2.63 -1.76 -13.62
N ILE A 11 -3.16 -1.68 -12.40
CA ILE A 11 -2.86 -2.60 -11.30
C ILE A 11 -3.45 -3.99 -11.53
N LEU A 12 -4.73 -4.08 -11.92
CA LEU A 12 -5.47 -5.34 -11.91
C LEU A 12 -4.84 -6.43 -12.78
N PRO A 13 -4.37 -6.14 -14.01
CA PRO A 13 -3.68 -7.15 -14.82
C PRO A 13 -2.41 -7.73 -14.18
N TYR A 14 -1.83 -7.09 -13.17
CA TYR A 14 -0.73 -7.66 -12.38
C TYR A 14 -1.23 -8.50 -11.21
N LEU A 15 -2.26 -8.06 -10.50
CA LEU A 15 -2.87 -8.82 -9.42
C LEU A 15 -3.47 -10.14 -9.92
N ASP A 16 -4.10 -10.13 -11.10
CA ASP A 16 -4.71 -11.30 -11.74
C ASP A 16 -3.71 -12.41 -12.13
N LYS A 17 -2.40 -12.11 -12.09
CA LYS A 17 -1.34 -13.11 -12.33
C LYS A 17 -0.99 -13.91 -11.07
N LEU A 18 -1.44 -13.45 -9.91
CA LEU A 18 -1.19 -14.12 -8.65
C LEU A 18 -2.07 -15.37 -8.53
N THR A 19 -1.50 -16.43 -7.99
CA THR A 19 -2.23 -17.62 -7.56
C THR A 19 -1.92 -17.86 -6.08
N PRO A 20 -2.69 -18.72 -5.38
CA PRO A 20 -2.38 -19.08 -4.00
C PRO A 20 -0.96 -19.64 -3.80
N ASP A 21 -0.37 -20.22 -4.84
CA ASP A 21 0.97 -20.81 -4.83
C ASP A 21 2.09 -19.81 -5.19
N THR A 22 1.77 -18.62 -5.69
CA THR A 22 2.76 -17.60 -6.05
C THR A 22 3.62 -17.24 -4.83
N LYS A 23 4.93 -17.48 -4.94
CA LYS A 23 5.90 -17.21 -3.88
C LYS A 23 6.58 -15.85 -4.07
N PRO A 24 6.83 -15.11 -2.98
CA PRO A 24 7.63 -13.92 -3.07
C PRO A 24 9.10 -14.28 -3.36
N LEU A 25 9.81 -13.37 -4.03
CA LEU A 25 11.25 -13.41 -4.23
C LEU A 25 12.03 -13.06 -2.94
N TRP A 26 11.42 -12.31 -2.02
CA TRP A 26 11.94 -12.04 -0.66
C TRP A 26 10.80 -11.74 0.31
N GLY A 27 11.05 -11.88 1.62
CA GLY A 27 10.03 -11.74 2.66
C GLY A 27 9.22 -13.03 2.87
N THR A 28 8.16 -12.94 3.67
CA THR A 28 7.44 -14.11 4.21
C THR A 28 5.95 -14.16 3.87
N MET A 29 5.36 -13.07 3.38
CA MET A 29 3.93 -13.01 3.02
C MET A 29 3.60 -13.99 1.88
N SER A 30 2.45 -14.64 1.97
CA SER A 30 1.80 -15.27 0.80
C SER A 30 1.28 -14.21 -0.18
N ALA A 31 0.95 -14.62 -1.40
CA ALA A 31 0.37 -13.71 -2.39
C ALA A 31 -0.92 -13.04 -1.90
N GLN A 32 -1.82 -13.82 -1.30
CA GLN A 32 -3.05 -13.27 -0.73
C GLN A 32 -2.78 -12.31 0.43
N GLN A 33 -1.85 -12.64 1.34
CA GLN A 33 -1.46 -11.73 2.42
C GLN A 33 -0.92 -10.41 1.87
N MET A 34 -0.20 -10.44 0.74
CA MET A 34 0.28 -9.22 0.09
C MET A 34 -0.87 -8.36 -0.43
N VAL A 35 -1.88 -8.95 -1.09
CA VAL A 35 -3.06 -8.20 -1.56
C VAL A 35 -3.82 -7.59 -0.38
N GLU A 36 -4.10 -8.39 0.66
CA GLU A 36 -4.78 -7.92 1.88
C GLU A 36 -3.97 -6.83 2.60
N HIS A 37 -2.64 -6.93 2.59
CA HIS A 37 -1.75 -5.91 3.13
C HIS A 37 -1.82 -4.57 2.36
N LEU A 38 -1.90 -4.63 1.04
CA LEU A 38 -2.11 -3.45 0.21
C LEU A 38 -3.47 -2.81 0.51
N THR A 39 -4.54 -3.60 0.58
CA THR A 39 -5.90 -3.15 0.94
C THR A 39 -5.88 -2.42 2.29
N HIS A 40 -5.24 -3.02 3.29
CA HIS A 40 -5.16 -2.42 4.60
C HIS A 40 -4.49 -1.04 4.62
N THR A 41 -3.50 -0.82 3.76
CA THR A 41 -2.85 0.49 3.63
C THR A 41 -3.79 1.54 3.04
N VAL A 42 -4.68 1.13 2.12
CA VAL A 42 -5.72 2.00 1.54
C VAL A 42 -6.75 2.38 2.59
N GLU A 43 -7.17 1.42 3.43
CA GLU A 43 -8.11 1.65 4.52
C GLU A 43 -7.58 2.63 5.59
N ILE A 44 -6.27 2.62 5.86
CA ILE A 44 -5.63 3.62 6.73
C ILE A 44 -5.78 5.03 6.13
N ALA A 45 -5.64 5.17 4.81
CA ALA A 45 -5.70 6.46 4.13
C ALA A 45 -7.07 7.14 4.25
N VAL A 46 -8.14 6.35 4.36
CA VAL A 46 -9.53 6.83 4.57
C VAL A 46 -9.99 6.77 6.03
N GLU A 47 -9.05 6.59 6.98
CA GLU A 47 -9.30 6.56 8.43
C GLU A 47 -10.21 5.41 8.92
N LEU A 48 -10.38 4.35 8.12
CA LEU A 48 -11.08 3.11 8.57
C LEU A 48 -10.25 2.36 9.62
N HIS A 49 -8.92 2.44 9.51
CA HIS A 49 -7.98 1.92 10.49
C HIS A 49 -7.04 3.04 10.96
N GLN A 50 -6.85 3.14 12.28
CA GLN A 50 -6.00 4.16 12.89
C GLN A 50 -4.98 3.52 13.83
N TYR A 51 -3.73 3.95 13.71
CA TYR A 51 -2.63 3.48 14.56
C TYR A 51 -1.90 4.67 15.19
N PRO A 52 -1.27 4.49 16.36
CA PRO A 52 -0.42 5.51 16.95
C PRO A 52 0.71 5.91 15.99
N VAL A 53 0.96 7.21 15.88
CA VAL A 53 2.12 7.74 15.15
C VAL A 53 3.40 7.22 15.79
N GLN A 54 4.34 6.79 14.95
CA GLN A 54 5.59 6.14 15.37
C GLN A 54 6.84 7.02 15.22
N VAL A 55 6.67 8.25 14.74
CA VAL A 55 7.76 9.20 14.46
C VAL A 55 7.42 10.57 15.05
N ASN A 56 8.45 11.34 15.38
CA ASN A 56 8.27 12.72 15.85
C ASN A 56 7.83 13.63 14.69
N GLU A 57 7.04 14.66 14.98
CA GLU A 57 6.53 15.60 13.97
C GLU A 57 7.65 16.30 13.19
N GLU A 58 8.80 16.57 13.83
CA GLU A 58 10.00 17.14 13.20
C GLU A 58 10.54 16.28 12.04
N MET A 59 10.18 14.99 11.98
CA MET A 59 10.61 14.08 10.91
C MET A 59 9.69 14.12 9.69
N TYR A 60 8.47 14.68 9.79
CA TYR A 60 7.48 14.60 8.72
C TYR A 60 7.97 15.16 7.39
N GLU A 61 8.60 16.33 7.39
CA GLU A 61 9.11 16.95 6.16
C GLU A 61 10.11 16.02 5.44
N LYS A 62 11.07 15.45 6.18
CA LYS A 62 12.06 14.51 5.64
C LYS A 62 11.41 13.24 5.10
N LEU A 63 10.43 12.70 5.82
CA LEU A 63 9.75 11.44 5.47
C LEU A 63 8.83 11.64 4.26
N GLN A 64 8.15 12.78 4.15
CA GLN A 64 7.33 13.13 2.99
C GLN A 64 8.18 13.47 1.78
N ALA A 65 9.36 14.10 1.96
CA ALA A 65 10.34 14.25 0.89
C ALA A 65 10.83 12.88 0.36
N PHE A 66 10.91 11.85 1.22
CA PHE A 66 11.19 10.49 0.78
C PHE A 66 10.05 9.91 -0.07
N ILE A 67 8.77 10.14 0.27
CA ILE A 67 7.62 9.74 -0.57
C ILE A 67 7.77 10.34 -1.98
N LEU A 68 8.12 11.61 -2.09
CA LEU A 68 8.24 12.30 -3.37
C LEU A 68 9.50 11.91 -4.17
N SER A 69 10.53 11.39 -3.51
CA SER A 69 11.78 11.00 -4.17
C SER A 69 11.66 9.76 -5.07
N ASP A 70 12.70 9.49 -5.86
CA ASP A 70 12.81 8.28 -6.69
C ASP A 70 13.40 7.06 -5.97
N LYS A 71 13.61 7.15 -4.65
CA LYS A 71 14.17 6.06 -3.85
C LYS A 71 13.10 4.98 -3.62
N PRO A 72 13.39 3.69 -3.87
CA PRO A 72 12.47 2.60 -3.57
C PRO A 72 12.27 2.43 -2.06
N LEU A 73 11.16 1.80 -1.69
CA LEU A 73 10.97 1.30 -0.32
C LEU A 73 12.00 0.18 -0.04
N PRO A 74 12.65 0.19 1.13
CA PRO A 74 13.67 -0.80 1.46
C PRO A 74 13.07 -2.21 1.58
N ARG A 75 13.79 -3.21 1.09
CA ARG A 75 13.42 -4.62 1.25
C ARG A 75 13.43 -5.01 2.72
N ASN A 76 12.47 -5.85 3.13
CA ASN A 76 12.30 -6.32 4.51
C ASN A 76 12.16 -5.18 5.53
N PHE A 77 11.56 -4.06 5.11
CA PHE A 77 11.20 -3.00 6.05
C PHE A 77 10.14 -3.51 7.03
N ASN A 78 10.48 -3.50 8.31
CA ASN A 78 9.53 -3.86 9.36
C ASN A 78 8.86 -2.58 9.87
N ALA A 79 7.63 -2.33 9.43
CA ALA A 79 6.77 -1.30 9.99
C ALA A 79 6.11 -1.86 11.25
N SER A 80 6.45 -1.34 12.44
CA SER A 80 6.01 -1.91 13.72
C SER A 80 4.49 -1.93 13.95
N PHE A 81 3.70 -1.20 13.15
CA PHE A 81 2.23 -1.24 13.20
C PHE A 81 1.61 -2.30 12.28
N VAL A 82 2.41 -2.93 11.41
CA VAL A 82 1.98 -4.01 10.53
C VAL A 82 2.30 -5.33 11.22
N LYS A 83 1.29 -6.18 11.43
CA LYS A 83 1.50 -7.51 11.99
C LYS A 83 2.23 -8.38 10.97
N GLU A 84 3.27 -9.08 11.41
CA GLU A 84 3.96 -10.06 10.57
C GLU A 84 3.07 -11.31 10.42
N ASN A 85 2.85 -11.75 9.18
CA ASN A 85 2.03 -12.92 8.82
C ASN A 85 0.66 -12.96 9.52
N PRO A 86 -0.22 -11.97 9.28
CA PRO A 86 -1.57 -12.00 9.81
C PRO A 86 -2.34 -13.21 9.23
N PRO A 87 -3.35 -13.73 9.95
CA PRO A 87 -4.28 -14.69 9.36
C PRO A 87 -4.96 -14.07 8.14
N LEU A 88 -5.28 -14.90 7.15
CA LEU A 88 -6.03 -14.46 5.97
C LEU A 88 -7.39 -13.92 6.38
N ILE A 89 -7.79 -12.81 5.76
CA ILE A 89 -9.09 -12.18 5.97
C ILE A 89 -10.13 -12.83 5.05
N HIS A 90 -9.77 -13.02 3.79
CA HIS A 90 -10.64 -13.60 2.76
C HIS A 90 -10.37 -15.09 2.59
N GLU A 91 -11.35 -15.82 2.07
CA GLU A 91 -11.21 -17.26 1.80
C GLU A 91 -10.35 -17.54 0.56
N GLU A 92 -10.36 -16.62 -0.41
CA GLU A 92 -9.73 -16.76 -1.73
C GLU A 92 -9.00 -15.46 -2.15
N ILE A 93 -7.98 -15.58 -3.00
CA ILE A 93 -7.17 -14.44 -3.45
C ILE A 93 -7.95 -13.50 -4.38
N GLU A 94 -8.91 -14.05 -5.11
CA GLU A 94 -9.85 -13.32 -5.95
C GLU A 94 -10.71 -12.38 -5.09
N LEU A 95 -11.26 -12.89 -3.97
CA LEU A 95 -12.02 -12.07 -3.02
C LEU A 95 -11.15 -10.99 -2.36
N ALA A 96 -9.90 -11.29 -2.05
CA ALA A 96 -8.96 -10.28 -1.55
C ALA A 96 -8.66 -9.18 -2.61
N THR A 97 -8.61 -9.57 -3.89
CA THR A 97 -8.41 -8.63 -5.01
C THR A 97 -9.64 -7.77 -5.25
N ASP A 98 -10.84 -8.34 -5.16
CA ASP A 98 -12.10 -7.57 -5.20
C ASP A 98 -12.14 -6.54 -4.06
N ALA A 99 -11.81 -6.95 -2.83
CA ALA A 99 -11.74 -6.05 -1.68
C ALA A 99 -10.71 -4.92 -1.86
N TYR A 100 -9.57 -5.20 -2.51
CA TYR A 100 -8.60 -4.16 -2.88
C TYR A 100 -9.21 -3.15 -3.86
N CYS A 101 -9.95 -3.60 -4.88
CA CYS A 101 -10.62 -2.73 -5.83
C CYS A 101 -11.63 -1.81 -5.14
N GLU A 102 -12.47 -2.39 -4.28
CA GLU A 102 -13.48 -1.66 -3.52
C GLU A 102 -12.83 -0.60 -2.63
N ALA A 103 -11.79 -0.97 -1.87
CA ALA A 103 -11.05 -0.03 -1.03
C ALA A 103 -10.42 1.11 -1.84
N TRP A 104 -9.90 0.82 -3.05
CA TRP A 104 -9.35 1.85 -3.92
C TRP A 104 -10.40 2.83 -4.45
N ILE A 105 -11.57 2.32 -4.84
CA ILE A 105 -12.70 3.17 -5.25
C ILE A 105 -13.15 4.05 -4.09
N ASP A 106 -13.24 3.48 -2.88
CA ASP A 106 -13.58 4.23 -1.67
C ASP A 106 -12.56 5.32 -1.36
N LEU A 107 -11.26 5.05 -1.55
CA LEU A 107 -10.20 6.06 -1.42
C LEU A 107 -10.45 7.26 -2.34
N GLU A 108 -10.68 7.01 -3.63
CA GLU A 108 -10.90 8.07 -4.61
C GLU A 108 -12.16 8.88 -4.29
N LEU A 109 -13.26 8.21 -3.95
CA LEU A 109 -14.52 8.87 -3.58
C LEU A 109 -14.39 9.69 -2.30
N TRP A 110 -13.69 9.15 -1.30
CA TRP A 110 -13.51 9.82 -0.01
C TRP A 110 -12.71 11.11 -0.15
N PHE A 111 -11.60 11.10 -0.89
CA PHE A 111 -10.80 12.32 -1.11
C PHE A 111 -11.46 13.29 -2.09
N ALA A 112 -12.26 12.81 -3.04
CA ALA A 112 -13.10 13.67 -3.88
C ALA A 112 -14.16 14.41 -3.06
N ALA A 113 -14.78 13.73 -2.09
CA ALA A 113 -15.76 14.32 -1.18
C ALA A 113 -15.12 15.24 -0.12
N ASN A 114 -13.82 15.06 0.17
CA ASN A 114 -13.08 15.80 1.20
C ASN A 114 -11.84 16.50 0.61
N PRO A 115 -12.02 17.50 -0.30
CA PRO A 115 -10.89 18.15 -0.97
C PRO A 115 -9.97 18.86 0.04
N GLY A 116 -8.65 18.62 -0.09
CA GLY A 116 -7.63 19.20 0.77
C GLY A 116 -7.50 18.56 2.16
N ARG A 117 -8.30 17.52 2.45
CA ARG A 117 -8.17 16.74 3.69
C ARG A 117 -6.81 16.06 3.75
N LYS A 118 -6.25 16.01 4.95
CA LYS A 118 -5.08 15.21 5.30
C LYS A 118 -5.47 14.15 6.32
N THR A 119 -4.98 12.94 6.15
CA THR A 119 -5.14 11.82 7.09
C THR A 119 -3.77 11.32 7.52
N VAL A 120 -3.70 10.69 8.69
CA VAL A 120 -2.41 10.43 9.35
C VAL A 120 -1.92 9.02 9.02
N HIS A 121 -0.80 8.92 8.28
CA HIS A 121 -0.06 7.67 8.16
C HIS A 121 0.85 7.48 9.39
N PRO A 122 0.89 6.28 10.01
CA PRO A 122 1.62 6.07 11.28
C PRO A 122 3.12 6.37 11.21
N HIS A 123 3.74 6.15 10.04
CA HIS A 123 5.16 6.46 9.80
C HIS A 123 5.40 7.78 9.06
N PHE A 124 4.46 8.30 8.27
CA PHE A 124 4.71 9.44 7.37
C PHE A 124 4.00 10.72 7.80
N GLY A 125 3.24 10.67 8.90
CA GLY A 125 2.49 11.79 9.42
C GLY A 125 1.28 12.13 8.55
N PRO A 126 0.78 13.37 8.60
CA PRO A 126 -0.38 13.82 7.83
C PRO A 126 -0.08 13.88 6.34
N LEU A 127 -0.81 13.11 5.54
CA LEU A 127 -0.71 13.05 4.08
C LEU A 127 -2.00 13.52 3.44
N ASP A 128 -1.90 14.33 2.38
CA ASP A 128 -3.02 14.60 1.48
C ASP A 128 -3.16 13.49 0.43
N PHE A 129 -4.19 13.61 -0.42
CA PHE A 129 -4.45 12.62 -1.47
C PHE A 129 -3.25 12.41 -2.41
N SER A 130 -2.53 13.48 -2.77
CA SER A 130 -1.38 13.38 -3.68
C SER A 130 -0.22 12.60 -3.06
N LEU A 131 0.06 12.85 -1.77
CA LEU A 131 1.07 12.10 -1.03
C LEU A 131 0.66 10.64 -0.79
N TRP A 132 -0.62 10.38 -0.47
CA TRP A 132 -1.14 9.02 -0.38
C TRP A 132 -1.01 8.26 -1.68
N LYS A 133 -1.47 8.86 -2.80
CA LYS A 133 -1.34 8.26 -4.13
C LYS A 133 0.11 7.92 -4.44
N ARG A 134 1.04 8.85 -4.21
CA ARG A 134 2.48 8.61 -4.42
C ARG A 134 3.03 7.50 -3.53
N LEU A 135 2.58 7.42 -2.28
CA LEU A 135 2.96 6.35 -1.36
C LEU A 135 2.44 4.99 -1.86
N HIS A 136 1.19 4.93 -2.33
CA HIS A 136 0.61 3.71 -2.92
C HIS A 136 1.36 3.26 -4.18
N GLU A 137 1.71 4.16 -5.09
CA GLU A 137 2.56 3.84 -6.27
C GLU A 137 3.87 3.18 -5.85
N LYS A 138 4.54 3.72 -4.83
CA LYS A 138 5.77 3.14 -4.27
C LYS A 138 5.53 1.79 -3.63
N HIS A 139 4.45 1.64 -2.88
CA HIS A 139 4.10 0.44 -2.14
C HIS A 139 3.73 -0.71 -3.08
N LEU A 140 2.89 -0.44 -4.08
CA LEU A 140 2.55 -1.36 -5.15
C LEU A 140 3.80 -1.79 -5.93
N THR A 141 4.63 -0.83 -6.34
CA THR A 141 5.89 -1.12 -7.04
C THR A 141 6.77 -2.05 -6.21
N HIS A 142 6.92 -1.78 -4.91
CA HIS A 142 7.70 -2.61 -4.00
C HIS A 142 7.19 -4.06 -3.98
N HIS A 143 5.89 -4.25 -3.78
CA HIS A 143 5.29 -5.59 -3.70
C HIS A 143 5.23 -6.30 -5.06
N PHE A 144 5.08 -5.56 -6.16
CA PHE A 144 5.06 -6.15 -7.48
C PHE A 144 6.44 -6.65 -7.88
N ILE A 145 7.50 -5.93 -7.49
CA ILE A 145 8.87 -6.43 -7.63
C ILE A 145 9.09 -7.62 -6.67
N GLN A 146 8.59 -7.56 -5.43
CA GLN A 146 8.67 -8.66 -4.46
C GLN A 146 8.07 -9.95 -4.99
N PHE A 147 6.96 -9.91 -5.71
CA PHE A 147 6.30 -11.09 -6.29
C PHE A 147 6.68 -11.34 -7.75
N GLY A 148 7.69 -10.64 -8.28
CA GLY A 148 8.19 -10.84 -9.64
C GLY A 148 7.20 -10.46 -10.75
N LEU A 149 6.18 -9.67 -10.44
CA LEU A 149 5.17 -9.17 -11.37
C LEU A 149 5.73 -8.10 -12.31
N ILE A 150 6.71 -7.32 -11.83
CA ILE A 150 7.51 -6.35 -12.58
C ILE A 150 8.99 -6.47 -12.20
N LYS A 151 9.88 -5.90 -13.03
CA LYS A 151 11.33 -5.83 -12.76
C LYS A 151 11.68 -4.53 -12.05
N GLU A 152 12.78 -4.56 -11.29
CA GLU A 152 13.40 -3.38 -10.65
C GLU A 152 13.98 -2.40 -11.69
#